data_AF-I5BTF9-F1
#
_entry.id   AF-I5BTF9-F1
#
_cell.length_a   1.000
_cell.length_b   1.000
_cell.length_c   1.000
_cell.angle_alpha   90.00
_cell.angle_beta   90.00
_cell.angle_gamma   90.00
#
_symmetry.space_group_name_H-M   'P 1'
#
loop_
_entity.id
_entity.type
_entity.pdbx_description
1 polymer ?
#
loop_
_entity_poly.entity_id
_entity_poly.type
_entity_poly.pdbx_seq_one_letter_code
_entity_poly.pdbx_strand_id
1 'polypeptide(L)'
;MKRNSFFLLAYLLLGVWLFTAACTPAKEKGQETPNTGVSWSPLERAMLLEPTSPFYLDTKSYRLDPRQAIGVFDSGTGGLTILDTILEFDGFQNADGSPGADGLPDFEREAFIYLADQANMPYGNYASEGKSELLLEHILKDAHFLLGSSYVDEQGQLQQDKPAIKALVVACNTATAYGKEALMTFMERAQLPVHVIGVIDAGVRGALAHLDPTEDASVGVFATVGTVKSKGYANTLQAQWQELGATGTLQVFNQGGLGVAEAVDGESEYIAPGRKAPVRITGVPPLSIAITRSNGHCGRCTTLTLKRQACSAIVPTQMHVRFYS
;
A
#
# COMPACT_ATOMS: atom_id res chain seq x y z
N MET A 1 -44.62 63.88 -55.10
CA MET A 1 -43.51 64.66 -54.50
C MET A 1 -42.29 63.76 -54.37
N LYS A 2 -41.17 64.14 -55.00
CA LYS A 2 -39.88 63.44 -55.04
C LYS A 2 -39.01 63.78 -53.82
N ARG A 3 -38.13 62.84 -53.39
CA ARG A 3 -36.67 62.98 -53.08
C ARG A 3 -36.20 61.73 -52.31
N ASN A 4 -35.32 60.88 -52.87
CA ASN A 4 -33.85 60.96 -52.99
C ASN A 4 -33.14 60.92 -51.61
N SER A 5 -32.40 59.85 -51.25
CA SER A 5 -31.09 59.34 -51.73
C SER A 5 -29.89 59.91 -50.95
N PHE A 6 -29.06 58.98 -50.48
CA PHE A 6 -27.59 59.03 -50.34
C PHE A 6 -26.92 60.18 -49.57
N PHE A 7 -26.14 59.82 -48.54
CA PHE A 7 -24.82 60.43 -48.30
C PHE A 7 -23.83 59.41 -47.72
N LEU A 8 -22.79 59.12 -48.53
CA LEU A 8 -21.46 58.69 -48.10
C LEU A 8 -20.86 59.75 -47.14
N LEU A 9 -19.98 59.37 -46.20
CA LEU A 9 -18.52 59.56 -46.34
C LEU A 9 -17.78 59.19 -45.04
N ALA A 10 -16.69 58.46 -45.23
CA ALA A 10 -15.69 58.08 -44.25
C ALA A 10 -14.86 59.28 -43.75
N TYR A 11 -14.49 59.27 -42.46
CA TYR A 11 -13.30 59.93 -41.90
C TYR A 11 -12.83 59.07 -40.70
N LEU A 12 -11.74 58.31 -40.80
CA LEU A 12 -10.31 58.66 -40.63
C LEU A 12 -9.84 58.58 -39.16
N LEU A 13 -9.05 57.53 -38.93
CA LEU A 13 -8.10 57.23 -37.86
C LEU A 13 -7.58 58.44 -37.07
N LEU A 14 -7.67 58.38 -35.72
CA LEU A 14 -6.62 58.86 -34.80
C LEU A 14 -6.94 58.44 -33.36
N GLY A 15 -5.94 57.88 -32.65
CA GLY A 15 -5.91 57.89 -31.18
C GLY A 15 -5.76 56.53 -30.48
N VAL A 16 -4.53 56.04 -30.41
CA VAL A 16 -4.08 54.98 -29.48
C VAL A 16 -4.07 55.55 -28.05
N TRP A 17 -4.55 54.78 -27.06
CA TRP A 17 -3.86 54.41 -25.80
C TRP A 17 -4.83 54.13 -24.62
N LEU A 18 -4.61 52.97 -23.99
CA LEU A 18 -4.90 52.59 -22.60
C LEU A 18 -6.36 52.49 -22.12
N PHE A 19 -6.88 51.26 -22.00
CA PHE A 19 -7.04 50.56 -20.71
C PHE A 19 -7.68 49.18 -20.97
N THR A 20 -6.87 48.13 -21.06
CA THR A 20 -7.32 46.74 -20.92
C THR A 20 -7.37 46.41 -19.43
N ALA A 21 -8.56 46.44 -18.84
CA ALA A 21 -8.77 45.87 -17.50
C ALA A 21 -8.75 44.33 -17.64
N ALA A 22 -7.57 43.75 -17.49
CA ALA A 22 -7.42 42.33 -17.28
C ALA A 22 -8.01 41.97 -15.90
N CYS A 23 -9.08 41.19 -15.89
CA CYS A 23 -9.54 40.48 -14.70
C CYS A 23 -8.41 39.54 -14.25
N THR A 24 -7.71 39.94 -13.20
CA THR A 24 -6.85 39.04 -12.42
C THR A 24 -7.73 38.32 -11.39
N PRO A 25 -7.63 36.98 -11.25
CA PRO A 25 -8.31 36.30 -10.16
C PRO A 25 -7.67 36.74 -8.84
N ALA A 26 -8.52 37.10 -7.88
CA ALA A 26 -8.12 37.52 -6.55
C ALA A 26 -7.31 36.42 -5.88
N LYS A 27 -6.08 36.75 -5.52
CA LYS A 27 -5.18 35.94 -4.70
C LYS A 27 -5.77 35.91 -3.29
N GLU A 28 -6.49 34.85 -2.93
CA GLU A 28 -6.88 34.62 -1.55
C GLU A 28 -5.61 34.56 -0.70
N LYS A 29 -5.56 35.43 0.30
CA LYS A 29 -4.47 35.48 1.28
C LYS A 29 -4.49 34.18 2.05
N GLY A 30 -3.49 33.33 1.80
CA GLY A 30 -3.20 32.18 2.65
C GLY A 30 -3.10 32.65 4.09
N GLN A 31 -3.90 32.05 4.96
CA GLN A 31 -3.66 32.08 6.39
C GLN A 31 -2.28 31.46 6.62
N GLU A 32 -1.38 32.26 7.19
CA GLU A 32 -0.08 31.82 7.67
C GLU A 32 -0.29 30.68 8.66
N THR A 33 0.17 29.48 8.30
CA THR A 33 0.25 28.34 9.20
C THR A 33 1.23 28.66 10.33
N PRO A 34 0.94 28.28 11.58
CA PRO A 34 1.89 28.45 12.67
C PRO A 34 3.21 27.76 12.32
N ASN A 35 4.31 28.42 12.69
CA ASN A 35 5.69 28.08 12.40
C ASN A 35 6.10 26.70 12.98
N THR A 36 5.74 25.63 12.29
CA THR A 36 6.37 24.30 12.39
C THR A 36 6.97 24.05 11.01
N GLY A 37 8.30 23.96 10.86
CA GLY A 37 9.00 23.80 9.58
C GLY A 37 8.73 22.48 8.82
N VAL A 38 7.53 21.93 8.93
CA VAL A 38 7.06 20.70 8.30
C VAL A 38 6.29 21.07 7.03
N SER A 39 6.79 20.63 5.88
CA SER A 39 6.09 20.74 4.60
C SER A 39 5.07 19.60 4.48
N TRP A 40 3.79 19.95 4.36
CA TRP A 40 2.69 19.02 4.15
C TRP A 40 2.36 18.90 2.67
N SER A 41 2.06 17.70 2.17
CA SER A 41 1.46 17.51 0.85
C SER A 41 0.08 18.18 0.78
N PRO A 42 -0.43 18.51 -0.42
CA PRO A 42 -1.78 19.05 -0.56
C PRO A 42 -2.85 18.16 0.09
N LEU A 43 -2.69 16.83 -0.02
CA LEU A 43 -3.62 15.87 0.58
C LEU A 43 -3.55 15.89 2.12
N GLU A 44 -2.35 15.88 2.71
CA GLU A 44 -2.21 15.97 4.17
C GLU A 44 -2.77 17.29 4.73
N ARG A 45 -2.62 18.40 3.99
CA ARG A 45 -3.25 19.68 4.36
C ARG A 45 -4.78 19.57 4.36
N ALA A 46 -5.34 18.98 3.31
CA ALA A 46 -6.77 18.74 3.21
C ALA A 46 -7.26 17.85 4.37
N MET A 47 -6.45 16.87 4.80
CA MET A 47 -6.79 15.98 5.90
C MET A 47 -6.74 16.63 7.28
N LEU A 48 -5.76 17.50 7.54
CA LEU A 48 -5.48 17.97 8.90
C LEU A 48 -5.95 19.41 9.16
N LEU A 49 -6.02 20.25 8.12
CA LEU A 49 -6.13 21.70 8.26
C LEU A 49 -7.41 22.30 7.64
N GLU A 50 -8.17 21.53 6.87
CA GLU A 50 -9.30 22.04 6.08
C GLU A 50 -10.63 21.37 6.46
N PRO A 51 -11.34 21.84 7.51
CA PRO A 51 -12.57 21.20 8.01
C PRO A 51 -13.72 21.05 7.00
N THR A 52 -13.69 21.81 5.89
CA THR A 52 -14.68 21.71 4.82
C THR A 52 -14.29 20.71 3.72
N SER A 53 -13.09 20.15 3.80
CA SER A 53 -12.61 19.14 2.86
C SER A 53 -13.34 17.81 3.08
N PRO A 54 -13.70 17.07 2.02
CA PRO A 54 -14.19 15.70 2.16
C PRO A 54 -13.13 14.74 2.71
N PHE A 55 -11.86 15.16 2.75
CA PHE A 55 -10.74 14.41 3.31
C PHE A 55 -10.43 14.78 4.77
N TYR A 56 -11.19 15.69 5.39
CA TYR A 56 -10.87 16.16 6.74
C TYR A 56 -11.01 15.05 7.80
N LEU A 57 -10.01 14.92 8.67
CA LEU A 57 -10.02 14.05 9.85
C LEU A 57 -9.99 14.88 11.13
N ASP A 58 -10.95 14.64 12.02
CA ASP A 58 -10.89 15.18 13.38
C ASP A 58 -9.94 14.36 14.26
N THR A 59 -8.64 14.55 14.04
CA THR A 59 -7.61 13.80 14.77
C THR A 59 -7.57 14.16 16.27
N LYS A 60 -8.07 15.34 16.64
CA LYS A 60 -8.06 15.82 18.04
C LYS A 60 -9.06 15.10 18.92
N SER A 61 -10.17 14.60 18.36
CA SER A 61 -11.14 13.78 19.09
C SER A 61 -10.81 12.29 19.06
N TYR A 62 -9.83 11.86 18.26
CA TYR A 62 -9.43 10.46 18.14
C TYR A 62 -8.88 9.93 19.47
N ARG A 63 -9.50 8.88 20.01
CA ARG A 63 -9.07 8.19 21.23
C ARG A 63 -9.04 6.70 20.96
N LEU A 64 -7.99 6.02 21.43
CA LEU A 64 -7.93 4.56 21.38
C LEU A 64 -8.95 3.95 22.35
N ASP A 65 -9.67 2.95 21.87
CA ASP A 65 -10.53 2.07 22.65
C ASP A 65 -10.24 0.62 22.23
N PRO A 66 -10.02 -0.33 23.16
CA PRO A 66 -9.82 -1.74 22.81
C PRO A 66 -10.92 -2.37 21.96
N ARG A 67 -12.13 -1.79 21.92
CA ARG A 67 -13.27 -2.25 21.11
C ARG A 67 -13.25 -1.71 19.68
N GLN A 68 -12.34 -0.80 19.35
CA GLN A 68 -12.17 -0.32 17.98
C GLN A 68 -11.65 -1.43 17.08
N ALA A 69 -12.01 -1.34 15.81
CA ALA A 69 -11.64 -2.34 14.82
C ALA A 69 -10.15 -2.29 14.46
N ILE A 70 -9.67 -3.34 13.82
CA ILE A 70 -8.41 -3.33 13.07
C ILE A 70 -8.75 -3.00 11.62
N GLY A 71 -8.24 -1.88 11.13
CA GLY A 71 -8.35 -1.51 9.72
C GLY A 71 -7.32 -2.29 8.92
N VAL A 72 -7.73 -2.90 7.81
CA VAL A 72 -6.87 -3.64 6.90
C VAL A 72 -7.12 -3.12 5.50
N PHE A 73 -6.09 -2.74 4.75
CA PHE A 73 -6.26 -2.41 3.34
C PHE A 73 -5.26 -3.09 2.42
N ASP A 74 -5.72 -3.34 1.21
CA ASP A 74 -4.94 -3.86 0.09
C ASP A 74 -5.39 -3.18 -1.21
N SER A 75 -4.59 -3.31 -2.28
CA SER A 75 -4.99 -2.83 -3.60
C SER A 75 -6.13 -3.66 -4.21
N GLY A 76 -6.34 -4.90 -3.77
CA GLY A 76 -7.30 -5.81 -4.38
C GLY A 76 -7.86 -6.80 -3.37
N THR A 77 -8.13 -8.02 -3.83
CA THR A 77 -8.65 -9.10 -2.96
C THR A 77 -7.53 -9.97 -2.39
N GLY A 78 -6.32 -9.88 -2.94
CA GLY A 78 -5.14 -10.61 -2.45
C GLY A 78 -4.85 -10.41 -0.97
N GLY A 79 -5.14 -9.23 -0.40
CA GLY A 79 -4.99 -8.95 1.02
C GLY A 79 -5.91 -9.78 1.93
N LEU A 80 -6.97 -10.40 1.41
CA LEU A 80 -7.81 -11.32 2.17
C LEU A 80 -7.00 -12.51 2.69
N THR A 81 -5.90 -12.91 2.04
CA THR A 81 -5.03 -13.97 2.57
C THR A 81 -4.33 -13.55 3.87
N ILE A 82 -4.02 -12.26 4.00
CA ILE A 82 -3.45 -11.70 5.23
C ILE A 82 -4.51 -11.64 6.33
N LEU A 83 -5.72 -11.18 5.99
CA LEU A 83 -6.84 -11.18 6.93
C LEU A 83 -7.16 -12.59 7.42
N ASP A 84 -7.24 -13.57 6.51
CA ASP A 84 -7.44 -14.99 6.82
C ASP A 84 -6.35 -15.52 7.77
N THR A 85 -5.07 -15.19 7.49
CA THR A 85 -3.95 -15.55 8.38
C THR A 85 -4.11 -14.95 9.78
N ILE A 86 -4.57 -13.70 9.89
CA ILE A 86 -4.81 -13.05 11.19
C ILE A 86 -5.97 -13.73 11.93
N LEU A 87 -7.05 -14.08 11.23
CA LEU A 87 -8.23 -14.73 11.80
C LEU A 87 -7.94 -16.16 12.29
N GLU A 88 -6.98 -16.85 11.66
CA GLU A 88 -6.56 -18.20 12.06
C GLU A 88 -5.34 -18.24 13.01
N PHE A 89 -4.74 -17.09 13.30
CA PHE A 89 -3.50 -17.05 14.06
C PHE A 89 -3.73 -17.44 15.53
N ASP A 90 -3.01 -18.45 16.00
CA ASP A 90 -3.01 -18.97 17.38
C ASP A 90 -1.55 -19.19 17.78
N GLY A 91 -0.90 -18.09 18.18
CA GLY A 91 0.52 -18.05 18.54
C GLY A 91 0.75 -17.67 19.99
N PHE A 92 -0.29 -17.23 20.70
CA PHE A 92 -0.21 -16.74 22.07
C PHE A 92 -1.33 -17.31 22.94
N GLN A 93 -1.07 -17.38 24.23
CA GLN A 93 -2.07 -17.79 25.21
C GLN A 93 -3.04 -16.62 25.41
N ASN A 94 -4.31 -16.76 25.02
CA ASN A 94 -5.32 -15.70 25.09
C ASN A 94 -5.60 -15.19 26.52
N ALA A 95 -5.25 -15.98 27.53
CA ALA A 95 -5.42 -15.62 28.94
C ALA A 95 -4.41 -14.58 29.43
N ASP A 96 -3.15 -14.61 28.95
CA ASP A 96 -2.05 -13.82 29.51
C ASP A 96 -1.06 -13.23 28.48
N GLY A 97 -1.21 -13.57 27.19
CA GLY A 97 -0.36 -13.10 26.10
C GLY A 97 1.02 -13.74 26.05
N SER A 98 1.28 -14.80 26.82
CA SER A 98 2.54 -15.54 26.73
C SER A 98 2.65 -16.33 25.42
N PRO A 99 3.86 -16.54 24.87
CA PRO A 99 4.02 -17.29 23.63
C PRO A 99 3.58 -18.75 23.75
N GLY A 100 2.88 -19.26 22.74
CA GLY A 100 2.37 -20.63 22.68
C GLY A 100 0.90 -20.67 22.26
N ALA A 101 0.52 -21.68 21.48
CA ALA A 101 -0.85 -21.86 21.02
C ALA A 101 -1.75 -22.44 22.12
N ASP A 102 -2.97 -21.92 22.28
CA ASP A 102 -3.97 -22.42 23.23
C ASP A 102 -5.18 -23.10 22.58
N GLY A 103 -5.20 -23.18 21.24
CA GLY A 103 -6.26 -23.79 20.45
C GLY A 103 -7.40 -22.84 20.11
N LEU A 104 -7.28 -21.55 20.45
CA LEU A 104 -8.23 -20.49 20.11
C LEU A 104 -7.53 -19.37 19.36
N PRO A 105 -8.12 -18.81 18.29
CA PRO A 105 -7.48 -17.70 17.56
C PRO A 105 -7.25 -16.46 18.44
N ASP A 106 -6.04 -15.90 18.37
CA ASP A 106 -5.57 -14.76 19.17
C ASP A 106 -6.42 -13.50 18.97
N PHE A 107 -7.00 -13.37 17.78
CA PHE A 107 -7.81 -12.22 17.37
C PHE A 107 -9.31 -12.53 17.31
N GLU A 108 -9.79 -13.59 17.96
CA GLU A 108 -11.22 -14.01 17.93
C GLU A 108 -12.19 -12.88 18.37
N ARG A 109 -11.75 -11.99 19.28
CA ARG A 109 -12.56 -10.88 19.80
C ARG A 109 -12.43 -9.58 19.02
N GLU A 110 -11.64 -9.58 17.96
CA GLU A 110 -11.40 -8.38 17.18
C GLU A 110 -12.44 -8.16 16.08
N ALA A 111 -12.79 -6.90 15.86
CA ALA A 111 -13.53 -6.49 14.68
C ALA A 111 -12.55 -6.04 13.60
N PHE A 112 -12.86 -6.32 12.33
CA PHE A 112 -12.03 -5.93 11.20
C PHE A 112 -12.82 -5.07 10.22
N ILE A 113 -12.17 -4.05 9.67
CA ILE A 113 -12.67 -3.30 8.52
C ILE A 113 -11.67 -3.51 7.39
N TYR A 114 -12.09 -4.19 6.33
CA TYR A 114 -11.25 -4.47 5.18
C TYR A 114 -11.60 -3.53 4.02
N LEU A 115 -10.60 -2.86 3.46
CA LEU A 115 -10.71 -2.03 2.26
C LEU A 115 -9.89 -2.65 1.12
N ALA A 116 -10.53 -2.91 -0.01
CA ALA A 116 -9.87 -3.28 -1.26
C ALA A 116 -9.99 -2.11 -2.26
N ASP A 117 -8.89 -1.45 -2.60
CA ASP A 117 -8.89 -0.36 -3.58
C ASP A 117 -8.84 -0.85 -5.04
N GLN A 118 -9.84 -1.65 -5.41
CA GLN A 118 -9.94 -2.23 -6.75
C GLN A 118 -10.05 -1.17 -7.85
N ALA A 119 -10.50 0.04 -7.53
CA ALA A 119 -10.61 1.12 -8.51
C ALA A 119 -9.23 1.61 -9.01
N ASN A 120 -8.18 1.43 -8.20
CA ASN A 120 -6.83 1.90 -8.51
C ASN A 120 -5.82 0.75 -8.59
N MET A 121 -6.28 -0.51 -8.64
CA MET A 121 -5.43 -1.66 -8.85
C MET A 121 -4.93 -1.74 -10.30
N PRO A 122 -3.76 -2.37 -10.56
CA PRO A 122 -2.82 -2.94 -9.59
C PRO A 122 -1.73 -1.94 -9.17
N TYR A 123 -1.46 -1.84 -7.87
CA TYR A 123 -0.42 -0.95 -7.32
C TYR A 123 0.99 -1.30 -7.83
N GLY A 124 1.23 -2.57 -8.17
CA GLY A 124 2.51 -3.07 -8.66
C GLY A 124 3.06 -2.34 -9.90
N ASN A 125 2.21 -1.71 -10.71
CA ASN A 125 2.58 -1.11 -11.99
C ASN A 125 2.94 0.39 -11.89
N TYR A 126 2.51 1.08 -10.82
CA TYR A 126 2.69 2.52 -10.68
C TYR A 126 4.16 2.94 -10.75
N ALA A 127 5.05 2.19 -10.11
CA ALA A 127 6.47 2.51 -10.08
C ALA A 127 7.14 2.36 -11.46
N SER A 128 6.76 1.36 -12.25
CA SER A 128 7.25 1.20 -13.63
C SER A 128 6.75 2.31 -14.55
N GLU A 129 5.56 2.86 -14.27
CA GLU A 129 4.97 3.96 -15.02
C GLU A 129 5.42 5.35 -14.55
N GLY A 130 6.31 5.44 -13.55
CA GLY A 130 6.76 6.72 -12.99
C GLY A 130 5.69 7.46 -12.17
N LYS A 131 4.69 6.74 -11.65
CA LYS A 131 3.54 7.26 -10.90
C LYS A 131 3.63 6.98 -9.40
N SER A 132 4.83 6.87 -8.83
CA SER A 132 5.01 6.54 -7.40
C SER A 132 4.36 7.56 -6.45
N GLU A 133 4.36 8.84 -6.80
CA GLU A 133 3.69 9.88 -6.00
C GLU A 133 2.17 9.69 -5.98
N LEU A 134 1.59 9.32 -7.12
CA LEU A 134 0.16 9.01 -7.20
C LEU A 134 -0.17 7.76 -6.39
N LEU A 135 0.69 6.73 -6.43
CA LEU A 135 0.54 5.55 -5.58
C LEU A 135 0.53 5.93 -4.09
N LEU A 136 1.45 6.80 -3.67
CA LEU A 136 1.50 7.29 -2.28
C LEU A 136 0.22 8.05 -1.91
N GLU A 137 -0.32 8.85 -2.83
CA GLU A 137 -1.60 9.55 -2.65
C GLU A 137 -2.76 8.56 -2.46
N HIS A 138 -2.85 7.48 -3.25
CA HIS A 138 -3.85 6.43 -3.05
C HIS A 138 -3.72 5.75 -1.68
N ILE A 139 -2.51 5.39 -1.28
CA ILE A 139 -2.25 4.77 0.03
C ILE A 139 -2.70 5.68 1.19
N LEU A 140 -2.46 6.99 1.09
CA LEU A 140 -2.93 7.95 2.09
C LEU A 140 -4.46 8.06 2.09
N LYS A 141 -5.11 8.01 0.92
CA LYS A 141 -6.58 8.01 0.81
C LYS A 141 -7.20 6.75 1.41
N ASP A 142 -6.58 5.58 1.21
CA ASP A 142 -7.01 4.30 1.80
C ASP A 142 -6.95 4.36 3.32
N ALA A 143 -5.83 4.85 3.87
CA ALA A 143 -5.67 5.06 5.30
C ALA A 143 -6.69 6.08 5.85
N HIS A 144 -6.90 7.19 5.14
CA HIS A 144 -7.91 8.18 5.49
C HIS A 144 -9.31 7.58 5.54
N PHE A 145 -9.69 6.79 4.54
CA PHE A 145 -10.97 6.08 4.55
C PHE A 145 -11.09 5.26 5.83
N LEU A 146 -10.09 4.46 6.19
CA LEU A 146 -10.12 3.63 7.38
C LEU A 146 -10.14 4.42 8.70
N LEU A 147 -9.44 5.57 8.76
CA LEU A 147 -9.39 6.45 9.93
C LEU A 147 -10.69 7.26 10.14
N GLY A 148 -11.38 7.61 9.07
CA GLY A 148 -12.63 8.39 9.14
C GLY A 148 -13.83 7.58 9.64
N SER A 149 -14.91 8.25 10.03
CA SER A 149 -16.20 7.60 10.35
C SER A 149 -17.16 7.56 9.16
N SER A 150 -16.83 8.26 8.08
CA SER A 150 -17.71 8.42 6.92
C SER A 150 -17.46 7.36 5.84
N TYR A 151 -18.53 6.90 5.19
CA TYR A 151 -18.46 6.07 4.00
C TYR A 151 -19.74 6.22 3.17
N VAL A 152 -19.71 5.75 1.92
CA VAL A 152 -20.91 5.69 1.07
C VAL A 152 -21.33 4.23 0.97
N ASP A 153 -22.59 3.94 1.28
CA ASP A 153 -23.14 2.58 1.18
C ASP A 153 -23.49 2.20 -0.26
N GLU A 154 -23.96 0.96 -0.46
CA GLU A 154 -24.32 0.42 -1.77
C GLU A 154 -25.49 1.19 -2.43
N GLN A 155 -26.28 1.95 -1.66
CA GLN A 155 -27.38 2.78 -2.13
C GLN A 155 -26.93 4.22 -2.41
N GLY A 156 -25.63 4.51 -2.31
CA GLY A 156 -25.05 5.83 -2.56
C GLY A 156 -25.33 6.82 -1.44
N GLN A 157 -25.73 6.37 -0.24
CA GLN A 157 -26.01 7.25 0.88
C GLN A 157 -24.77 7.44 1.74
N LEU A 158 -24.54 8.67 2.18
CA LEU A 158 -23.48 9.00 3.12
C LEU A 158 -23.85 8.48 4.52
N GLN A 159 -23.01 7.59 5.03
CA GLN A 159 -23.04 7.09 6.40
C GLN A 159 -21.90 7.73 7.18
N GLN A 160 -22.05 7.86 8.51
CA GLN A 160 -21.06 8.50 9.40
C GLN A 160 -20.80 7.69 10.68
N ASP A 161 -21.14 6.41 10.65
CA ASP A 161 -21.10 5.48 11.79
C ASP A 161 -20.02 4.39 11.63
N LYS A 162 -19.11 4.52 10.64
CA LYS A 162 -18.02 3.55 10.47
C LYS A 162 -17.18 3.48 11.74
N PRO A 163 -16.97 2.28 12.32
CA PRO A 163 -16.18 2.15 13.53
C PRO A 163 -14.77 2.71 13.33
N ALA A 164 -14.27 3.43 14.34
CA ALA A 164 -12.88 3.84 14.38
C ALA A 164 -11.94 2.62 14.51
N ILE A 165 -10.69 2.80 14.10
CA ILE A 165 -9.67 1.74 14.13
C ILE A 165 -8.61 1.97 15.22
N LYS A 166 -8.13 0.92 15.85
CA LYS A 166 -6.99 1.00 16.80
C LYS A 166 -5.65 0.65 16.17
N ALA A 167 -5.67 -0.08 15.05
CA ALA A 167 -4.50 -0.45 14.27
C ALA A 167 -4.83 -0.42 12.78
N LEU A 168 -3.81 -0.14 11.97
CA LEU A 168 -3.86 -0.11 10.51
C LEU A 168 -2.89 -1.15 9.95
N VAL A 169 -3.41 -2.19 9.33
CA VAL A 169 -2.64 -3.22 8.63
C VAL A 169 -2.59 -2.90 7.14
N VAL A 170 -1.40 -2.67 6.62
CA VAL A 170 -1.11 -2.54 5.19
C VAL A 170 -0.88 -3.95 4.64
N ALA A 171 -1.94 -4.60 4.16
CA ALA A 171 -1.89 -5.98 3.66
C ALA A 171 -1.23 -6.09 2.28
N CYS A 172 -1.17 -5.00 1.51
CA CYS A 172 -0.48 -4.96 0.23
C CYS A 172 1.04 -4.90 0.40
N ASN A 173 1.78 -5.81 -0.24
CA ASN A 173 3.24 -5.74 -0.30
C ASN A 173 3.72 -4.47 -0.99
N THR A 174 3.07 -4.04 -2.08
CA THR A 174 3.47 -2.83 -2.80
C THR A 174 3.13 -1.58 -2.01
N ALA A 175 1.95 -1.50 -1.39
CA ALA A 175 1.64 -0.36 -0.52
C ALA A 175 2.56 -0.29 0.70
N THR A 176 2.90 -1.43 1.32
CA THR A 176 3.85 -1.46 2.43
C THR A 176 5.20 -0.87 2.00
N ALA A 177 5.70 -1.28 0.82
CA ALA A 177 7.01 -0.86 0.35
C ALA A 177 7.12 0.64 0.02
N TYR A 178 6.03 1.27 -0.41
CA TYR A 178 6.00 2.68 -0.80
C TYR A 178 5.43 3.61 0.26
N GLY A 179 4.48 3.13 1.07
CA GLY A 179 3.64 3.98 1.90
C GLY A 179 3.76 3.77 3.40
N LYS A 180 4.32 2.65 3.90
CA LYS A 180 4.36 2.38 5.36
C LYS A 180 5.05 3.51 6.14
N GLU A 181 6.24 3.94 5.73
CA GLU A 181 6.98 5.01 6.41
C GLU A 181 6.25 6.36 6.35
N ALA A 182 5.63 6.66 5.20
CA ALA A 182 4.83 7.87 5.04
C ALA A 182 3.58 7.84 5.92
N LEU A 183 2.91 6.69 6.04
CA LEU A 183 1.78 6.48 6.94
C LEU A 183 2.21 6.65 8.41
N MET A 184 3.32 6.05 8.82
CA MET A 184 3.85 6.21 10.19
C MET A 184 4.16 7.68 10.49
N THR A 185 4.83 8.36 9.56
CA THR A 185 5.12 9.79 9.64
C THR A 185 3.84 10.62 9.73
N PHE A 186 2.83 10.28 8.93
CA PHE A 186 1.51 10.92 8.96
C PHE A 186 0.84 10.74 10.32
N MET A 187 0.77 9.50 10.85
CA MET A 187 0.16 9.22 12.16
C MET A 187 0.84 10.02 13.28
N GLU A 188 2.17 10.05 13.30
CA GLU A 188 2.96 10.81 14.29
C GLU A 188 2.64 12.30 14.22
N ARG A 189 2.72 12.88 13.03
CA ARG A 189 2.49 14.32 12.82
C ARG A 189 1.03 14.72 13.09
N ALA A 190 0.09 13.84 12.77
CA ALA A 190 -1.34 14.00 13.03
C ALA A 190 -1.73 13.74 14.50
N GLN A 191 -0.78 13.28 15.32
CA GLN A 191 -0.99 12.85 16.71
C GLN A 191 -2.06 11.74 16.83
N LEU A 192 -2.14 10.89 15.81
CA LEU A 192 -3.03 9.74 15.79
C LEU A 192 -2.35 8.57 16.49
N PRO A 193 -2.94 8.02 17.56
CA PRO A 193 -2.37 6.90 18.30
C PRO A 193 -2.56 5.54 17.60
N VAL A 194 -2.68 5.51 16.26
CA VAL A 194 -2.96 4.29 15.48
C VAL A 194 -1.64 3.64 15.05
N HIS A 195 -1.47 2.37 15.39
CA HIS A 195 -0.28 1.62 14.98
C HIS A 195 -0.37 1.15 13.53
N VAL A 196 0.67 1.42 12.73
CA VAL A 196 0.77 0.96 11.34
C VAL A 196 1.61 -0.30 11.26
N ILE A 197 1.06 -1.35 10.68
CA ILE A 197 1.69 -2.68 10.55
C ILE A 197 1.79 -3.01 9.06
N GLY A 198 3.00 -3.33 8.58
CA GLY A 198 3.24 -3.70 7.19
C GLY A 198 3.58 -5.18 7.02
N VAL A 199 3.14 -5.79 5.93
CA VAL A 199 3.38 -7.22 5.65
C VAL A 199 4.84 -7.56 5.31
N ILE A 200 5.62 -6.60 4.81
CA ILE A 200 7.04 -6.81 4.52
C ILE A 200 7.82 -7.11 5.79
N ASP A 201 7.59 -6.36 6.88
CA ASP A 201 8.31 -6.59 8.15
C ASP A 201 8.05 -8.00 8.69
N ALA A 202 6.80 -8.47 8.61
CA ALA A 202 6.42 -9.80 9.04
C ALA A 202 7.05 -10.89 8.15
N GLY A 203 7.03 -10.71 6.83
CA GLY A 203 7.67 -11.63 5.88
C GLY A 203 9.18 -11.73 6.08
N VAL A 204 9.85 -10.59 6.36
CA VAL A 204 11.29 -10.56 6.66
C VAL A 204 11.59 -11.26 7.98
N ARG A 205 10.85 -10.98 9.07
CA ARG A 205 11.04 -11.69 10.34
C ARG A 205 10.91 -13.20 10.16
N GLY A 206 9.90 -13.66 9.43
CA GLY A 206 9.71 -15.08 9.12
C GLY A 206 10.86 -15.69 8.30
N ALA A 207 11.41 -14.95 7.32
CA ALA A 207 12.58 -15.39 6.57
C ALA A 207 13.83 -15.52 7.46
N LEU A 208 14.10 -14.52 8.31
CA LEU A 208 15.29 -14.48 9.13
C LEU A 208 15.24 -15.46 10.32
N ALA A 209 14.06 -15.82 10.82
CA ALA A 209 13.89 -16.73 11.95
C ALA A 209 14.52 -18.13 11.77
N HIS A 210 14.83 -18.53 10.53
CA HIS A 210 15.43 -19.83 10.21
C HIS A 210 16.92 -19.74 9.82
N LEU A 211 17.49 -18.55 9.88
CA LEU A 211 18.88 -18.27 9.55
C LEU A 211 19.74 -18.18 10.82
N ASP A 212 20.99 -18.62 10.70
CA ASP A 212 21.99 -18.38 11.73
C ASP A 212 22.66 -17.01 11.45
N PRO A 213 22.54 -16.02 12.34
CA PRO A 213 23.11 -14.69 12.13
C PRO A 213 24.65 -14.68 12.08
N THR A 214 25.31 -15.79 12.46
CA THR A 214 26.77 -15.93 12.40
C THR A 214 27.28 -16.50 11.07
N GLU A 215 26.40 -17.05 10.24
CA GLU A 215 26.74 -17.65 8.94
C GLU A 215 26.38 -16.72 7.78
N ASP A 216 27.11 -16.84 6.66
CA ASP A 216 26.70 -16.22 5.41
C ASP A 216 25.39 -16.86 4.90
N ALA A 217 24.46 -16.00 4.45
CA ALA A 217 23.14 -16.41 4.02
C ALA A 217 22.73 -15.69 2.73
N SER A 218 21.84 -16.32 1.98
CA SER A 218 21.23 -15.73 0.79
C SER A 218 19.71 -15.85 0.84
N VAL A 219 19.02 -14.78 0.45
CA VAL A 219 17.55 -14.71 0.40
C VAL A 219 17.11 -14.26 -0.98
N GLY A 220 16.28 -15.08 -1.64
CA GLY A 220 15.60 -14.73 -2.88
C GLY A 220 14.23 -14.10 -2.61
N VAL A 221 14.00 -12.90 -3.13
CA VAL A 221 12.73 -12.16 -3.07
C VAL A 221 12.06 -12.20 -4.44
N PHE A 222 10.83 -12.71 -4.46
CA PHE A 222 9.97 -12.68 -5.64
C PHE A 222 8.69 -11.91 -5.33
N ALA A 223 8.47 -10.82 -6.05
CA ALA A 223 7.33 -9.92 -5.81
C ALA A 223 6.94 -9.19 -7.10
N THR A 224 5.93 -8.32 -7.01
CA THR A 224 5.57 -7.43 -8.13
C THR A 224 6.76 -6.56 -8.52
N VAL A 225 6.77 -6.10 -9.79
CA VAL A 225 7.82 -5.21 -10.31
C VAL A 225 7.96 -3.97 -9.43
N GLY A 226 6.85 -3.36 -9.02
CA GLY A 226 6.84 -2.22 -8.09
C GLY A 226 7.50 -2.55 -6.74
N THR A 227 7.12 -3.65 -6.10
CA THR A 227 7.74 -4.05 -4.81
C THR A 227 9.23 -4.29 -4.95
N VAL A 228 9.72 -4.93 -6.02
CA VAL A 228 11.16 -5.11 -6.22
C VAL A 228 11.86 -3.77 -6.48
N LYS A 229 11.28 -2.90 -7.32
CA LYS A 229 11.85 -1.59 -7.66
C LYS A 229 11.97 -0.68 -6.43
N SER A 230 11.04 -0.78 -5.49
CA SER A 230 11.07 -0.02 -4.22
C SER A 230 12.26 -0.37 -3.32
N LYS A 231 12.85 -1.56 -3.48
CA LYS A 231 13.79 -2.17 -2.55
C LYS A 231 13.25 -2.39 -1.13
N GLY A 232 11.92 -2.35 -0.91
CA GLY A 232 11.32 -2.51 0.42
C GLY A 232 11.81 -3.76 1.15
N TYR A 233 11.68 -4.94 0.54
CA TYR A 233 12.22 -6.18 1.12
C TYR A 233 13.73 -6.14 1.34
N ALA A 234 14.51 -5.66 0.36
CA ALA A 234 15.97 -5.65 0.46
C ALA A 234 16.45 -4.76 1.61
N ASN A 235 15.84 -3.58 1.78
CA ASN A 235 16.16 -2.66 2.86
C ASN A 235 15.75 -3.24 4.22
N THR A 236 14.52 -3.78 4.34
CA THR A 236 14.04 -4.37 5.59
C THR A 236 14.83 -5.62 5.99
N LEU A 237 15.22 -6.48 5.04
CA LEU A 237 16.10 -7.63 5.27
C LEU A 237 17.43 -7.20 5.87
N GLN A 238 18.08 -6.19 5.28
CA GLN A 238 19.37 -5.70 5.78
C GLN A 238 19.23 -5.04 7.16
N ALA A 239 18.19 -4.24 7.36
CA ALA A 239 17.94 -3.58 8.65
C ALA A 239 17.73 -4.62 9.77
N GLN A 240 16.82 -5.57 9.59
CA GLN A 240 16.54 -6.59 10.61
C GLN A 240 17.71 -7.56 10.80
N TRP A 241 18.49 -7.87 9.75
CA TRP A 241 19.71 -8.66 9.89
C TRP A 241 20.73 -7.98 10.81
N GLN A 242 20.88 -6.66 10.69
CA GLN A 242 21.74 -5.86 11.59
C GLN A 242 21.18 -5.81 13.01
N GLU A 243 19.87 -5.67 13.19
CA GLU A 243 19.20 -5.69 14.50
C GLU A 243 19.42 -7.01 15.26
N LEU A 244 19.56 -8.13 14.54
CA LEU A 244 19.92 -9.43 15.11
C LEU A 244 21.39 -9.52 15.57
N GLY A 245 22.20 -8.48 15.37
CA GLY A 245 23.63 -8.50 15.67
C GLY A 245 24.43 -9.46 14.79
N ALA A 246 23.95 -9.70 13.56
CA ALA A 246 24.54 -10.67 12.67
C ALA A 246 25.98 -10.31 12.25
N THR A 247 26.85 -11.33 12.22
CA THR A 247 28.23 -11.22 11.74
C THR A 247 28.41 -11.81 10.35
N GLY A 248 27.48 -12.67 9.92
CA GLY A 248 27.46 -13.23 8.58
C GLY A 248 26.98 -12.22 7.52
N THR A 249 27.34 -12.45 6.27
CA THR A 249 26.91 -11.62 5.14
C THR A 249 25.56 -12.09 4.63
N LEU A 250 24.59 -11.16 4.50
CA LEU A 250 23.29 -11.43 3.88
C LEU A 250 23.26 -10.94 2.42
N GLN A 251 23.18 -11.87 1.48
CA GLN A 251 22.97 -11.59 0.07
C GLN A 251 21.48 -11.63 -0.28
N VAL A 252 20.98 -10.61 -0.98
CA VAL A 252 19.57 -10.52 -1.38
C VAL A 252 19.45 -10.52 -2.90
N PHE A 253 18.73 -11.50 -3.44
CA PHE A 253 18.44 -11.62 -4.87
C PHE A 253 16.99 -11.22 -5.12
N ASN A 254 16.74 -10.24 -5.99
CA ASN A 254 15.38 -9.78 -6.26
C ASN A 254 14.96 -10.15 -7.69
N GLN A 255 13.76 -10.71 -7.83
CA GLN A 255 13.13 -10.99 -9.11
C GLN A 255 11.72 -10.39 -9.15
N GLY A 256 11.51 -9.42 -10.04
CA GLY A 256 10.18 -8.88 -10.32
C GLY A 256 9.39 -9.86 -11.19
N GLY A 257 8.11 -10.05 -10.87
CA GLY A 257 7.17 -10.83 -11.68
C GLY A 257 6.09 -9.94 -12.27
N LEU A 258 6.05 -9.84 -13.60
CA LEU A 258 4.97 -9.17 -14.33
C LEU A 258 3.71 -10.05 -14.30
N GLY A 259 2.57 -9.48 -13.92
CA GLY A 259 1.33 -10.24 -13.82
C GLY A 259 1.13 -11.00 -12.51
N VAL A 260 2.06 -10.86 -11.55
CA VAL A 260 1.96 -11.56 -10.26
C VAL A 260 0.76 -11.07 -9.46
N ALA A 261 0.50 -9.75 -9.41
CA ALA A 261 -0.61 -9.20 -8.64
C ALA A 261 -1.95 -9.67 -9.21
N GLU A 262 -2.09 -9.53 -10.51
CA GLU A 262 -3.25 -9.93 -11.29
C GLU A 262 -3.51 -11.44 -11.13
N ALA A 263 -2.47 -12.27 -11.16
CA ALA A 263 -2.62 -13.69 -10.91
C ALA A 263 -2.97 -14.02 -9.43
N VAL A 264 -2.62 -13.17 -8.46
CA VAL A 264 -3.00 -13.34 -7.04
C VAL A 264 -4.49 -13.05 -6.90
N ASP A 265 -4.97 -12.01 -7.58
CA ASP A 265 -6.36 -11.57 -7.59
C ASP A 265 -7.27 -12.44 -8.48
N GLY A 266 -6.71 -13.43 -9.18
CA GLY A 266 -7.47 -14.41 -9.96
C GLY A 266 -7.80 -13.98 -11.38
N GLU A 267 -7.11 -12.96 -11.91
CA GLU A 267 -7.35 -12.44 -13.26
C GLU A 267 -7.02 -13.48 -14.33
N SER A 268 -8.03 -13.82 -15.13
CA SER A 268 -7.99 -14.96 -16.07
C SER A 268 -6.87 -14.87 -17.12
N GLU A 269 -6.41 -13.67 -17.46
CA GLU A 269 -5.33 -13.42 -18.41
C GLU A 269 -3.94 -13.81 -17.87
N TYR A 270 -3.82 -13.90 -16.53
CA TYR A 270 -2.58 -14.14 -15.80
C TYR A 270 -2.55 -15.52 -15.10
N ILE A 271 -3.64 -16.26 -15.18
CA ILE A 271 -3.73 -17.65 -14.73
C ILE A 271 -3.92 -18.58 -15.93
N ALA A 272 -3.45 -19.82 -15.82
CA ALA A 272 -3.72 -20.84 -16.84
C ALA A 272 -4.70 -21.89 -16.28
N PRO A 273 -6.00 -21.78 -16.58
CA PRO A 273 -7.02 -22.70 -16.08
C PRO A 273 -6.68 -24.16 -16.43
N GLY A 274 -6.76 -25.06 -15.44
CA GLY A 274 -6.57 -26.50 -15.64
C GLY A 274 -5.13 -27.02 -15.55
N ARG A 275 -4.13 -26.17 -15.30
CA ARG A 275 -2.75 -26.62 -15.01
C ARG A 275 -2.66 -27.18 -13.59
N LYS A 276 -2.31 -28.47 -13.46
CA LYS A 276 -2.09 -29.16 -12.18
C LYS A 276 -0.64 -29.08 -11.65
N ALA A 277 0.28 -28.51 -12.42
CA ALA A 277 1.70 -28.43 -12.05
C ALA A 277 2.37 -27.18 -12.67
N PRO A 278 3.45 -26.65 -12.04
CA PRO A 278 4.17 -25.49 -12.54
C PRO A 278 4.74 -25.78 -13.92
N VAL A 279 4.67 -24.79 -14.81
CA VAL A 279 5.36 -24.90 -16.09
C VAL A 279 6.84 -24.65 -15.84
N ARG A 280 7.66 -25.68 -16.06
CA ARG A 280 9.11 -25.49 -16.16
C ARG A 280 9.38 -24.53 -17.31
N ILE A 281 9.81 -23.32 -16.99
CA ILE A 281 10.40 -22.43 -17.97
C ILE A 281 11.81 -22.95 -18.21
N THR A 282 12.08 -23.42 -19.43
CA THR A 282 13.40 -23.89 -19.82
C THR A 282 14.41 -22.76 -19.65
N GLY A 283 15.45 -22.97 -18.85
CA GLY A 283 16.48 -21.98 -18.56
C GLY A 283 16.28 -21.18 -17.27
N VAL A 284 15.15 -21.35 -16.57
CA VAL A 284 14.88 -20.71 -15.28
C VAL A 284 14.62 -21.80 -14.24
N PRO A 285 15.48 -21.96 -13.21
CA PRO A 285 15.19 -22.90 -12.13
C PRO A 285 13.87 -22.49 -11.44
N PRO A 286 13.06 -23.44 -10.94
CA PRO A 286 11.80 -23.14 -10.27
C PRO A 286 12.06 -22.21 -9.08
N LEU A 287 11.72 -20.93 -9.24
CA LEU A 287 12.00 -19.92 -8.22
C LEU A 287 10.84 -19.91 -7.23
N SER A 288 11.06 -20.62 -6.14
CA SER A 288 10.40 -20.33 -4.88
C SER A 288 11.17 -19.21 -4.19
N ILE A 289 10.57 -18.40 -3.32
CA ILE A 289 11.33 -17.58 -2.35
C ILE A 289 12.28 -18.53 -1.67
N ALA A 290 13.58 -18.49 -2.01
CA ALA A 290 14.56 -19.49 -1.63
C ALA A 290 15.54 -18.82 -0.68
N ILE A 291 15.55 -19.28 0.56
CA ILE A 291 16.56 -18.95 1.55
C ILE A 291 17.60 -20.05 1.47
N THR A 292 18.83 -19.73 1.05
CA THR A 292 19.91 -20.72 0.89
C THR A 292 21.06 -20.38 1.83
N ARG A 293 21.53 -21.36 2.60
CA ARG A 293 22.76 -21.23 3.41
C ARG A 293 23.98 -21.38 2.51
N SER A 294 24.96 -20.48 2.62
CA SER A 294 26.24 -20.63 1.92
C SER A 294 27.28 -21.23 2.85
N ASN A 295 27.34 -22.55 2.91
CA ASN A 295 28.51 -23.28 3.39
C ASN A 295 28.72 -24.51 2.51
N GLY A 296 29.34 -24.32 1.33
CA GLY A 296 30.02 -25.34 0.51
C GLY A 296 29.25 -26.59 0.04
N HIS A 297 28.01 -26.80 0.48
CA HIS A 297 27.13 -27.91 0.14
C HIS A 297 25.71 -27.34 0.03
N CYS A 298 25.13 -27.43 -1.16
CA CYS A 298 23.73 -27.07 -1.44
C CYS A 298 22.81 -28.05 -0.66
N GLY A 299 22.59 -27.76 0.63
CA GLY A 299 21.98 -28.72 1.55
C GLY A 299 20.54 -28.43 1.94
N ARG A 300 20.13 -27.16 2.07
CA ARG A 300 18.73 -26.78 2.41
C ARG A 300 18.39 -25.41 1.83
N CYS A 301 17.57 -25.39 0.78
CA CYS A 301 16.74 -24.23 0.44
C CYS A 301 15.55 -24.23 1.39
N THR A 302 15.47 -23.30 2.33
CA THR A 302 14.20 -23.03 3.02
C THR A 302 13.37 -22.16 2.08
N THR A 303 12.34 -22.74 1.51
CA THR A 303 11.40 -21.99 0.69
C THR A 303 10.43 -21.24 1.59
N LEU A 304 10.55 -19.92 1.72
CA LEU A 304 9.54 -19.11 2.40
C LEU A 304 8.48 -18.67 1.39
N THR A 305 7.65 -19.61 0.91
CA THR A 305 6.46 -19.21 0.16
C THR A 305 5.57 -18.41 1.11
N LEU A 306 5.44 -17.10 0.90
CA LEU A 306 4.47 -16.18 1.55
C LEU A 306 2.99 -16.56 1.29
N LYS A 307 2.70 -17.83 1.00
CA LYS A 307 1.40 -18.35 0.55
C LYS A 307 1.15 -19.80 1.01
N ARG A 308 1.63 -20.21 2.19
CA ARG A 308 1.41 -21.59 2.66
C ARG A 308 -0.05 -21.89 3.09
N GLN A 309 -0.93 -20.89 3.23
CA GLN A 309 -2.36 -21.10 3.50
C GLN A 309 -3.29 -20.83 2.30
N ALA A 310 -2.92 -19.97 1.33
CA ALA A 310 -3.80 -19.67 0.19
C ALA A 310 -3.84 -20.76 -0.91
N CYS A 311 -2.85 -21.65 -0.99
CA CYS A 311 -2.84 -22.72 -1.98
C CYS A 311 -3.77 -23.90 -1.64
N SER A 312 -4.31 -23.99 -0.41
CA SER A 312 -5.27 -25.04 -0.03
C SER A 312 -6.73 -24.66 -0.28
N ALA A 313 -7.06 -23.36 -0.33
CA ALA A 313 -8.44 -22.88 -0.44
C ALA A 313 -8.81 -22.36 -1.84
N ILE A 314 -7.84 -22.09 -2.73
CA ILE A 314 -8.11 -21.73 -4.13
C ILE A 314 -8.00 -23.00 -4.98
N VAL A 315 -9.13 -23.44 -5.51
CA VAL A 315 -9.31 -24.39 -6.64
C VAL A 315 -8.08 -24.39 -7.57
N PRO A 316 -7.57 -25.55 -8.04
CA PRO A 316 -6.20 -25.73 -8.56
C PRO A 316 -5.93 -24.94 -9.84
N THR A 317 -5.60 -23.66 -9.68
CA THR A 317 -5.34 -22.73 -10.78
C THR A 317 -4.03 -22.02 -10.45
N GLN A 318 -2.94 -22.50 -11.06
CA GLN A 318 -1.60 -21.97 -10.85
C GLN A 318 -1.31 -20.78 -11.78
N MET A 319 -0.62 -19.77 -11.23
CA MET A 319 -0.23 -18.53 -11.90
C MET A 319 0.73 -18.76 -13.07
N HIS A 320 0.60 -17.96 -14.13
CA HIS A 320 1.56 -17.85 -15.23
C HIS A 320 2.23 -16.47 -15.18
N VAL A 321 3.42 -16.40 -14.59
CA VAL A 321 4.22 -15.16 -14.59
C VAL A 321 5.15 -15.19 -15.81
N ARG A 322 5.08 -14.16 -16.67
CA ARG A 322 6.07 -13.98 -17.75
C ARG A 322 7.32 -13.31 -17.21
N PHE A 323 8.47 -13.94 -17.44
CA PHE A 323 9.77 -13.44 -17.04
C PHE A 323 10.38 -12.65 -18.19
N TYR A 324 10.77 -11.41 -17.93
CA TYR A 324 11.62 -10.62 -18.81
C TYR A 324 12.95 -10.42 -18.09
N SER A 325 14.04 -10.88 -18.73
CA SER A 325 15.43 -10.68 -18.30
C SER A 325 15.89 -9.26 -18.54
#